data_AF-A0A969NQ36-F1
#
_entry.id   AF-A0A969NQ36-F1
#
_cell.length_a   1.000
_cell.length_b   1.000
_cell.length_c   1.000
_cell.angle_alpha   90.00
_cell.angle_beta   90.00
_cell.angle_gamma   90.00
#
_symmetry.space_group_name_H-M   'P 1'
#
loop_
_entity.id
_entity.type
_entity.pdbx_description
1 polymer ?
#
loop_
_entity_poly.entity_id
_entity_poly.type
_entity_poly.pdbx_seq_one_letter_code
_entity_poly.pdbx_strand_id
1 'polypeptide(L)'
;MNLEKVVKQKKVVLATDAPFWEGKMGSHQRILAIVKELKNHCSLKIFFFGTIGLQRRIQIQEVGLENMVVSYKDFDQHLNPEEAGLPKLSSFANVQGLKKRRHNAFTQHLLSILLWLNQM
;
A
#
# COMPACT_ATOMS: atom_id res chain seq x y z
N MET A 1 -7.21 -17.09 -34.99
CA MET A 1 -7.22 -15.89 -34.12
C MET A 1 -7.54 -16.35 -32.71
N ASN A 2 -6.53 -16.49 -31.85
CA ASN A 2 -6.73 -16.81 -30.45
C ASN A 2 -7.28 -15.55 -29.76
N LEU A 3 -8.53 -15.62 -29.34
CA LEU A 3 -9.12 -14.64 -28.44
C LEU A 3 -8.48 -14.85 -27.07
N GLU A 4 -7.31 -14.25 -26.84
CA GLU A 4 -6.82 -14.04 -25.49
C GLU A 4 -7.86 -13.17 -24.78
N LYS A 5 -8.69 -13.82 -23.97
CA LYS A 5 -9.48 -13.18 -22.93
C LYS A 5 -8.50 -12.25 -22.22
N VAL A 6 -8.64 -10.94 -22.41
CA VAL A 6 -7.91 -9.96 -21.62
C VAL A 6 -8.43 -10.12 -20.20
N VAL A 7 -7.83 -11.05 -19.44
CA VAL A 7 -8.11 -11.23 -18.03
C VAL A 7 -7.59 -9.96 -17.40
N LYS A 8 -8.52 -9.04 -17.08
CA LYS A 8 -8.20 -7.79 -16.40
C LYS A 8 -7.39 -8.15 -15.16
N GLN A 9 -6.10 -7.84 -15.21
CA GLN A 9 -5.16 -8.20 -14.16
C GLN A 9 -5.67 -7.61 -12.85
N LYS A 10 -5.84 -8.46 -11.82
CA LYS A 10 -6.37 -8.00 -10.53
C LYS A 10 -5.46 -6.92 -9.96
N LYS A 11 -6.03 -5.81 -9.48
CA LYS A 11 -5.29 -4.77 -8.74
C LYS A 11 -5.23 -5.18 -7.27
N VAL A 12 -4.04 -5.21 -6.69
CA VAL A 12 -3.81 -5.59 -5.29
C VAL A 12 -3.01 -4.51 -4.59
N VAL A 13 -3.48 -4.08 -3.43
CA VAL A 13 -2.73 -3.19 -2.53
C VAL A 13 -2.38 -3.94 -1.25
N LEU A 14 -1.08 -4.01 -0.97
CA LEU A 14 -0.53 -4.49 0.30
C LEU A 14 -0.24 -3.28 1.18
N ALA A 15 -1.05 -3.07 2.22
CA ALA A 15 -0.80 -2.07 3.25
C ALA A 15 0.04 -2.69 4.38
N THR A 16 1.15 -2.05 4.75
CA THR A 16 2.09 -2.59 5.75
C THR A 16 2.84 -1.50 6.50
N ASP A 17 3.15 -1.73 7.77
CA ASP A 17 4.12 -0.98 8.58
C ASP A 17 5.46 -1.72 8.73
N ALA A 18 5.53 -2.99 8.31
CA ALA A 18 6.73 -3.81 8.35
C ALA A 18 7.58 -3.60 7.08
N PRO A 19 8.86 -3.19 7.21
CA PRO A 19 9.77 -3.03 6.07
C PRO A 19 10.37 -4.39 5.68
N PHE A 20 9.54 -5.28 5.11
CA PHE A 20 9.91 -6.67 4.86
C PHE A 20 11.04 -6.85 3.83
N TRP A 21 11.31 -5.83 3.00
CA TRP A 21 12.47 -5.79 2.10
C TRP A 21 13.81 -5.69 2.82
N GLU A 22 13.84 -5.38 4.13
CA GLU A 22 15.11 -5.32 4.89
C GLU A 22 15.73 -6.71 5.13
N GLY A 23 15.01 -7.82 4.91
CA GLY A 23 15.57 -9.18 4.88
C GLY A 23 16.10 -9.76 6.20
N LYS A 24 16.02 -9.01 7.31
CA LYS A 24 16.64 -9.35 8.61
C LYS A 24 15.95 -10.48 9.39
N MET A 25 14.74 -10.90 9.01
CA MET A 25 13.91 -11.85 9.78
C MET A 25 13.22 -12.87 8.87
N GLY A 26 13.03 -14.11 9.37
CA GLY A 26 12.37 -15.17 8.61
C GLY A 26 10.90 -14.89 8.26
N SER A 27 10.20 -14.06 9.02
CA SER A 27 8.87 -13.55 8.65
C SER A 27 8.92 -12.60 7.45
N HIS A 28 9.89 -11.69 7.42
CA HIS A 28 10.09 -10.74 6.32
C HIS A 28 10.43 -11.44 5.02
N GLN A 29 11.28 -12.48 5.08
CA GLN A 29 11.61 -13.30 3.91
C GLN A 29 10.38 -14.00 3.33
N ARG A 30 9.47 -14.52 4.17
CA ARG A 30 8.22 -15.12 3.72
C ARG A 30 7.29 -14.10 3.05
N ILE A 31 7.12 -12.92 3.65
CA ILE A 31 6.33 -11.84 3.04
C ILE A 31 6.93 -11.44 1.69
N LEU A 32 8.26 -11.27 1.63
CA LEU A 32 8.96 -10.92 0.41
C LEU A 32 8.77 -11.99 -0.68
N ALA A 33 8.84 -13.27 -0.35
CA ALA A 33 8.60 -14.36 -1.29
C ALA A 33 7.17 -14.32 -1.86
N ILE A 34 6.17 -14.13 -0.99
CA ILE A 34 4.77 -14.00 -1.42
C ILE A 34 4.58 -12.78 -2.32
N VAL A 35 5.17 -11.64 -1.95
CA VAL A 35 5.10 -10.39 -2.74
C VAL A 35 5.75 -10.56 -4.12
N LYS A 36 6.91 -11.24 -4.18
CA LYS A 36 7.59 -11.57 -5.43
C LYS A 36 6.76 -12.47 -6.33
N GLU A 37 5.96 -13.36 -5.77
CA GLU A 37 5.03 -14.18 -6.54
C GLU A 37 3.82 -13.36 -6.99
N LEU A 38 3.20 -12.60 -6.08
CA LEU A 38 2.03 -11.78 -6.39
C LEU A 38 2.27 -10.80 -7.53
N LYS A 39 3.43 -10.14 -7.58
CA LYS A 39 3.73 -9.17 -8.66
C LYS A 39 3.73 -9.80 -10.07
N ASN A 40 3.87 -11.12 -10.18
CA ASN A 40 3.79 -11.83 -11.47
C ASN A 40 2.34 -12.09 -11.92
N HIS A 41 1.39 -12.12 -10.98
CA HIS A 41 -0.01 -12.49 -11.24
C HIS A 41 -0.99 -11.32 -11.14
N CYS A 42 -0.57 -10.20 -10.56
CA CYS A 42 -1.43 -9.07 -10.29
C CYS A 42 -0.70 -7.73 -10.46
N SER A 43 -1.47 -6.66 -10.64
CA SER A 43 -0.93 -5.30 -10.55
C SER A 43 -0.78 -4.97 -9.07
N LEU A 44 0.43 -5.18 -8.54
CA LEU A 44 0.73 -5.04 -7.12
C LEU A 44 1.26 -3.64 -6.81
N LYS A 45 0.75 -3.12 -5.70
CA LYS A 45 1.19 -1.89 -5.07
C LYS A 45 1.32 -2.08 -3.57
N ILE A 46 2.33 -1.47 -2.98
CA ILE A 46 2.65 -1.61 -1.56
C ILE A 46 2.54 -0.23 -0.93
N PHE A 47 1.61 -0.07 -0.01
CA PHE A 47 1.43 1.16 0.75
C PHE A 47 2.10 1.00 2.11
N PHE A 48 3.21 1.70 2.31
CA PHE A 48 4.03 1.60 3.50
C PHE A 48 3.75 2.74 4.48
N PHE A 49 3.37 2.41 5.71
CA PHE A 49 3.04 3.41 6.74
C PHE A 49 4.27 4.13 7.33
N GLY A 50 5.49 3.74 6.95
CA GLY A 50 6.71 4.39 7.38
C GLY A 50 7.25 5.43 6.38
N THR A 51 8.52 5.81 6.59
CA THR A 51 9.26 6.71 5.68
C THR A 51 10.29 5.92 4.88
N ILE A 52 10.42 6.25 3.60
CA ILE A 52 11.40 5.64 2.70
C ILE A 52 12.55 6.62 2.46
N GLY A 53 13.57 6.51 3.31
CA GLY A 53 14.86 7.19 3.11
C GLY A 53 15.73 6.49 2.06
N LEU A 54 16.87 7.10 1.73
CA LEU A 54 17.78 6.64 0.67
C LEU A 54 18.16 5.15 0.80
N GLN A 55 18.59 4.71 1.99
CA GLN A 55 18.97 3.32 2.23
C GLN A 55 17.84 2.33 1.95
N ARG A 56 16.59 2.67 2.32
CA ARG A 56 15.43 1.82 2.04
C ARG A 56 15.09 1.78 0.56
N ARG A 57 15.30 2.88 -0.19
CA ARG A 57 15.12 2.88 -1.65
C ARG A 57 16.04 1.88 -2.32
N ILE A 58 17.31 1.86 -1.91
CA ILE A 58 18.31 0.90 -2.40
C ILE A 58 17.85 -0.54 -2.11
N GLN A 59 17.44 -0.83 -0.88
CA GLN A 59 16.95 -2.17 -0.50
C GLN A 59 15.70 -2.60 -1.29
N ILE A 60 14.76 -1.67 -1.51
CA ILE A 60 13.55 -1.91 -2.31
C ILE A 60 13.91 -2.23 -3.77
N GLN A 61 14.88 -1.51 -4.31
CA GLN A 61 15.39 -1.73 -5.66
C GLN A 61 16.11 -3.08 -5.77
N GLU A 62 16.97 -3.43 -4.83
CA GLU A 62 17.69 -4.72 -4.79
C GLU A 62 16.75 -5.94 -4.80
N VAL A 63 15.56 -5.81 -4.21
CA VAL A 63 14.56 -6.89 -4.21
C VAL A 63 13.58 -6.82 -5.39
N GLY A 64 13.74 -5.86 -6.29
CA GLY A 64 12.93 -5.68 -7.50
C GLY A 64 11.50 -5.23 -7.20
N LEU A 65 11.33 -4.34 -6.22
CA LEU A 65 10.05 -3.71 -5.84
C LEU A 65 10.07 -2.19 -6.07
N GLU A 66 11.02 -1.71 -6.85
CA GLU A 66 11.05 -0.33 -7.34
C GLU A 66 9.72 0.06 -8.00
N ASN A 67 9.28 1.30 -7.77
CA ASN A 67 8.00 1.85 -8.27
C ASN A 67 6.73 1.12 -7.79
N MET A 68 6.85 0.09 -6.96
CA MET A 68 5.71 -0.62 -6.35
C MET A 68 5.42 -0.11 -4.94
N VAL A 69 6.43 0.37 -4.22
CA VAL A 69 6.29 0.87 -2.84
C VAL A 69 6.05 2.37 -2.83
N VAL A 70 4.96 2.79 -2.19
CA VAL A 70 4.65 4.19 -1.88
C VAL A 70 4.61 4.36 -0.38
N SER A 71 5.30 5.37 0.14
CA SER A 71 5.26 5.67 1.57
C SER A 71 4.10 6.60 1.91
N TYR A 72 3.52 6.44 3.09
CA TYR A 72 2.45 7.31 3.58
C TYR A 72 2.88 8.77 3.57
N LYS A 73 4.13 9.07 3.95
CA LYS A 73 4.64 10.45 3.96
C LYS A 73 4.78 11.04 2.56
N ASP A 74 5.21 10.24 1.58
CA ASP A 74 5.29 10.70 0.19
C ASP A 74 3.87 10.97 -0.35
N PHE A 75 2.89 10.14 0.03
CA PHE A 75 1.49 10.34 -0.34
C PHE A 75 0.89 11.60 0.32
N ASP A 76 1.12 11.81 1.61
CA ASP A 76 0.57 12.93 2.39
C ASP A 76 1.08 14.30 1.87
N GLN A 77 2.32 14.35 1.37
CA GLN A 77 2.89 15.55 0.74
C GLN A 77 2.25 15.92 -0.59
N HIS A 78 1.62 14.97 -1.28
CA HIS A 78 0.94 15.17 -2.55
C HIS A 78 -0.56 15.49 -2.40
N LEU A 79 -1.11 15.43 -1.18
CA LEU A 79 -2.46 15.89 -0.91
C LEU A 79 -2.46 17.41 -0.81
N ASN A 80 -3.15 18.11 -1.73
CA ASN A 80 -3.44 19.53 -1.56
C ASN A 80 -4.15 19.72 -0.21
N PRO A 81 -3.89 20.79 0.58
CA PRO A 81 -4.55 21.01 1.87
C PRO A 81 -6.09 20.98 1.82
N GLU A 82 -6.67 21.35 0.66
CA GLU A 82 -8.10 21.28 0.38
C GLU A 82 -8.60 19.85 0.08
N GLU A 83 -7.74 18.97 -0.42
CA GLU A 83 -7.98 17.53 -0.66
C GLU A 83 -7.60 16.66 0.56
N ALA A 84 -6.68 17.15 1.40
CA ALA A 84 -6.28 16.60 2.69
C ALA A 84 -7.37 16.77 3.76
N GLY A 85 -8.37 17.61 3.47
CA GLY A 85 -9.66 17.57 4.13
C GLY A 85 -10.36 16.26 3.81
N LEU A 86 -9.95 15.18 4.49
CA LEU A 86 -10.71 13.93 4.53
C LEU A 86 -12.18 14.30 4.68
N PRO A 87 -13.07 13.98 3.72
CA PRO A 87 -14.46 14.32 3.87
C PRO A 87 -14.89 13.75 5.22
N LYS A 88 -15.36 14.62 6.13
CA LYS A 88 -15.80 14.24 7.50
C LYS A 88 -16.84 13.12 7.49
N LEU A 89 -17.35 12.79 6.31
CA LEU A 89 -18.38 11.81 6.02
C LEU A 89 -18.04 11.06 4.73
N SER A 90 -16.86 10.44 4.61
CA SER A 90 -16.82 9.25 3.76
C SER A 90 -17.79 8.26 4.41
N SER A 91 -18.81 7.84 3.66
CA SER A 91 -19.83 6.89 4.11
C SER A 91 -19.20 5.51 4.29
N PHE A 92 -18.35 5.36 5.30
CA PHE A 92 -17.83 4.08 5.69
C PHE A 92 -18.96 3.25 6.26
N ALA A 93 -19.04 2.01 5.80
CA ALA A 93 -19.82 1.00 6.50
C ALA A 93 -19.35 1.01 7.97
N ASN A 94 -20.30 1.16 8.88
CA ASN A 94 -20.06 1.14 10.30
C ASN A 94 -19.74 -0.30 10.73
N VAL A 95 -18.51 -0.76 10.45
CA VAL A 95 -18.06 -2.12 10.74
C VAL A 95 -17.65 -2.21 12.21
N GLN A 96 -18.34 -3.07 12.96
CA GLN A 96 -18.08 -3.32 14.36
C GLN A 96 -16.68 -3.96 14.51
N GLY A 97 -15.71 -3.18 15.00
CA GLY A 97 -14.30 -3.57 15.11
C GLY A 97 -13.34 -2.40 14.87
N LEU A 98 -13.69 -1.49 13.95
CA LEU A 98 -12.90 -0.31 13.58
C LEU A 98 -13.10 0.90 14.52
N LYS A 99 -14.02 0.79 15.49
CA LYS A 99 -14.50 1.90 16.35
C LYS A 99 -13.69 2.18 17.62
N LYS A 100 -12.70 1.36 17.99
CA LYS A 100 -11.93 1.62 19.23
C LYS A 100 -10.95 2.76 19.00
N ARG A 101 -11.02 3.85 19.79
CA ARG A 101 -10.20 5.09 19.75
C ARG A 101 -8.69 4.97 19.44
N ARG A 102 -8.07 3.79 19.57
CA ARG A 102 -6.73 3.48 19.02
C ARG A 102 -6.68 3.43 17.48
N HIS A 103 -7.82 3.53 16.80
CA HIS A 103 -7.98 3.41 15.35
C HIS A 103 -7.98 4.74 14.60
N ASN A 104 -7.86 5.92 15.22
CA ASN A 104 -7.82 7.17 14.43
C ASN A 104 -6.70 7.15 13.38
N ALA A 105 -5.51 6.70 13.78
CA ALA A 105 -4.42 6.45 12.84
C ALA A 105 -4.85 5.40 11.81
N PHE A 106 -5.35 4.23 12.22
CA PHE A 106 -5.77 3.19 11.27
C PHE A 106 -6.85 3.66 10.28
N THR A 107 -7.82 4.46 10.71
CA THR A 107 -8.88 5.03 9.88
C THR A 107 -8.35 6.10 8.93
N GLN A 108 -7.44 6.97 9.39
CA GLN A 108 -6.72 7.91 8.52
C GLN A 108 -5.89 7.16 7.47
N HIS A 109 -5.13 6.15 7.88
CA HIS A 109 -4.33 5.32 6.99
C HIS A 109 -5.19 4.55 5.97
N LEU A 110 -6.33 3.98 6.40
CA LEU A 110 -7.28 3.31 5.52
C LEU A 110 -7.92 4.28 4.52
N LEU A 111 -8.25 5.50 4.97
CA LEU A 111 -8.73 6.58 4.11
C LEU A 111 -7.71 6.96 3.05
N SER A 112 -6.44 7.16 3.44
CA SER A 112 -5.35 7.45 2.51
C SER A 112 -5.16 6.32 1.49
N ILE A 113 -5.26 5.05 1.91
CA ILE A 113 -5.21 3.90 1.00
C ILE A 113 -6.36 3.95 -0.01
N LEU A 114 -7.57 4.25 0.41
CA LEU A 114 -8.74 4.29 -0.46
C LEU A 114 -8.72 5.49 -1.42
N LEU A 115 -8.27 6.65 -0.98
CA LEU A 115 -8.05 7.81 -1.84
C LEU A 115 -6.99 7.51 -2.89
N TRP A 116 -5.88 6.92 -2.48
CA TRP A 116 -4.82 6.51 -3.40
C TRP A 116 -5.28 5.47 -4.41
N LEU A 117 -6.08 4.48 -3.99
CA LEU A 117 -6.70 3.50 -4.87
C LEU A 117 -7.62 4.11 -5.94
N ASN A 118 -8.31 5.22 -5.63
CA ASN A 118 -9.18 5.92 -6.60
C ASN A 118 -8.38 6.73 -7.63
N GLN A 119 -7.13 7.06 -7.35
CA GLN A 119 -6.23 7.76 -8.28
C GLN A 119 -5.47 6.81 -9.21
N MET A 120 -5.65 5.49 -9.04
CA MET A 120 -4.91 4.42 -9.72
C MET A 120 -5.74 3.61 -10.73
#